data_AF-A0AAV9VCL6-F1
#
_entry.id   AF-A0AAV9VCL6-F1
#
_cell.length_a   1.000
_cell.length_b   1.000
_cell.length_c   1.000
_cell.angle_alpha   90.00
_cell.angle_beta   90.00
_cell.angle_gamma   90.00
#
_symmetry.space_group_name_H-M   'P 1'
#
loop_
_entity.id
_entity.type
_entity.pdbx_description
1 polymer ?
#
loop_
_entity_poly.entity_id
_entity_poly.type
_entity_poly.pdbx_seq_one_letter_code
_entity_poly.pdbx_strand_id
1 'polypeptide(L)'
;MFVVFFSGLSFHVNTAILAHTFSVNMTWGATSKEKTDSNFWIEVPRILKTFKWMYLVVGTLALCVIYCAVFAPPDWRITEFTAIVPLATMIVGHLILPFALNPALMVFNY
;
A
#
# COMPACT_ATOMS: atom_id res chain seq x y z
N MET A 1 1.10 -9.95 -11.54
CA MET A 1 0.99 -10.15 -10.08
C MET A 1 2.30 -9.90 -9.33
N PHE A 2 3.43 -10.48 -9.76
CA PHE A 2 4.72 -10.34 -9.05
C PHE A 2 5.17 -8.88 -8.85
N VAL A 3 5.16 -8.07 -9.92
CA VAL A 3 5.55 -6.65 -9.84
C VAL A 3 4.72 -5.89 -8.82
N VAL A 4 3.39 -6.07 -8.85
CA VAL A 4 2.47 -5.43 -7.89
C VAL A 4 2.79 -5.85 -6.46
N PHE A 5 2.98 -7.15 -6.24
CA PHE A 5 3.33 -7.68 -4.92
C PHE A 5 4.61 -7.06 -4.37
N PHE A 6 5.73 -7.10 -5.11
CA PHE A 6 7.00 -6.56 -4.63
C PHE A 6 7.00 -5.03 -4.53
N SER A 7 6.25 -4.32 -5.38
CA SER A 7 6.12 -2.86 -5.30
C SER A 7 5.33 -2.37 -4.09
N GLY A 8 4.44 -3.20 -3.51
CA GLY A 8 3.57 -2.85 -2.37
C GLY A 8 3.95 -3.51 -1.04
N LEU A 9 5.10 -4.20 -0.97
CA LEU A 9 5.48 -5.01 0.19
C LEU A 9 6.14 -4.20 1.32
N SER A 10 6.75 -3.05 1.00
CA SER A 10 7.60 -2.29 1.92
C SER A 10 6.89 -1.87 3.20
N PHE A 11 5.63 -1.42 3.14
CA PHE A 11 4.86 -1.04 4.32
C PHE A 11 4.69 -2.20 5.32
N HIS A 12 4.40 -3.39 4.80
CA HIS A 12 4.15 -4.57 5.62
C HIS A 12 5.43 -5.07 6.30
N VAL A 13 6.55 -5.09 5.57
CA VAL A 13 7.86 -5.44 6.16
C VAL A 13 8.29 -4.40 7.19
N ASN A 14 8.12 -3.11 6.91
CA ASN A 14 8.45 -2.08 7.89
C ASN A 14 7.60 -2.20 9.15
N THR A 15 6.31 -2.53 9.01
CA THR A 15 5.43 -2.80 10.16
C THR A 15 5.94 -3.97 11.00
N ALA A 16 6.40 -5.06 10.38
CA ALA A 16 6.96 -6.20 11.08
C ALA A 16 8.28 -5.87 11.81
N ILE A 17 9.17 -5.12 11.16
CA ILE A 17 10.43 -4.66 11.76
C ILE A 17 10.15 -3.75 12.95
N LEU A 18 9.29 -2.75 12.80
CA LEU A 18 8.93 -1.84 13.88
C LEU A 18 8.27 -2.58 15.04
N ALA A 19 7.37 -3.52 14.76
CA ALA A 19 6.75 -4.33 15.80
C ALA A 19 7.81 -5.11 16.60
N HIS A 20 8.81 -5.67 15.92
CA HIS A 20 9.92 -6.35 16.59
C HIS A 20 10.77 -5.39 17.42
N THR A 21 11.19 -4.24 16.86
CA THR A 21 12.03 -3.25 17.55
C THR A 21 11.37 -2.69 18.81
N PHE A 22 10.05 -2.47 18.77
CA PHE A 22 9.30 -1.92 19.90
C PHE A 22 8.65 -2.98 20.79
N SER A 23 8.97 -4.27 20.60
CA SER A 23 8.37 -5.38 21.35
C SER A 23 6.83 -5.39 21.32
N VAL A 24 6.23 -4.92 20.22
CA VAL A 24 4.79 -4.95 19.99
C VAL A 24 4.41 -6.38 19.62
N ASN A 25 3.44 -6.95 20.33
CA ASN A 25 2.94 -8.28 20.02
C ASN A 25 2.19 -8.25 18.67
N MET A 26 2.79 -8.87 17.65
CA MET A 26 2.20 -9.04 16.33
C MET A 26 1.98 -10.53 16.06
N THR A 27 0.76 -10.88 15.65
CA THR A 27 0.40 -12.25 15.30
C THR A 27 0.26 -12.38 13.78
N TRP A 28 0.66 -13.53 13.25
CA TRP A 28 0.53 -13.85 11.84
C TRP A 28 -0.72 -14.72 11.67
N GLY A 29 -1.70 -14.22 10.92
CA GLY A 29 -2.90 -14.98 10.57
C GLY A 29 -2.57 -16.07 9.53
N ALA A 30 -3.20 -17.23 9.65
CA ALA A 30 -3.19 -18.23 8.58
C ALA A 30 -4.13 -17.81 7.44
N THR A 31 -3.76 -18.09 6.19
CA THR A 31 -4.62 -17.85 5.04
C THR A 31 -5.93 -18.63 5.18
N SER A 32 -7.07 -17.93 5.13
CA SER A 32 -8.38 -18.59 5.12
C SER A 32 -8.53 -19.43 3.85
N LYS A 33 -8.77 -20.74 4.01
CA LYS A 33 -9.03 -21.66 2.90
C LYS A 33 -10.49 -21.65 2.46
N GLU A 34 -11.39 -21.15 3.30
CA GLU A 34 -12.81 -21.03 2.99
C GLU A 34 -13.06 -19.71 2.27
N LYS A 35 -13.58 -19.82 1.04
CA LYS A 35 -14.05 -18.68 0.26
C LYS A 35 -15.42 -18.30 0.79
N THR A 36 -15.53 -17.14 1.41
CA THR A 36 -16.84 -16.52 1.67
C THR A 36 -17.34 -15.89 0.38
N ASP A 37 -18.61 -16.11 0.04
CA ASP A 37 -19.21 -15.40 -1.08
C ASP A 37 -19.20 -13.91 -0.78
N SER A 38 -18.64 -13.15 -1.72
CA SER A 38 -18.47 -11.71 -1.64
C SER A 38 -18.56 -11.14 -3.05
N ASN A 39 -18.81 -9.85 -3.14
CA ASN A 39 -18.91 -9.12 -4.41
C ASN A 39 -18.09 -7.84 -4.35
N PHE A 40 -17.98 -7.16 -5.50
CA PHE A 40 -17.22 -5.93 -5.63
C PHE A 40 -17.55 -4.88 -4.54
N TRP A 41 -18.84 -4.67 -4.28
CA TRP A 41 -19.33 -3.64 -3.37
C TRP A 41 -19.10 -3.98 -1.89
N ILE A 42 -18.96 -5.26 -1.55
CA ILE A 42 -18.60 -5.71 -0.19
C ILE A 42 -17.09 -5.62 0.02
N GLU A 43 -16.30 -6.00 -0.98
CA GLU A 43 -14.84 -6.06 -0.86
C GLU A 43 -14.17 -4.69 -0.86
N VAL A 44 -14.61 -3.73 -1.67
CA VAL A 44 -14.03 -2.37 -1.69
C VAL A 44 -14.02 -1.70 -0.31
N PRO A 45 -15.15 -1.57 0.41
CA PRO A 45 -15.14 -0.96 1.74
C PRO A 45 -14.38 -1.80 2.77
N ARG A 46 -14.35 -3.14 2.60
CA ARG A 46 -13.54 -4.03 3.45
C ARG A 46 -12.05 -3.75 3.26
N ILE A 47 -11.57 -3.65 2.01
CA ILE A 47 -10.19 -3.29 1.69
C ILE A 47 -9.83 -1.96 2.32
N LEU A 48 -10.63 -0.92 2.11
CA LEU A 48 -10.34 0.42 2.65
C LEU A 48 -10.25 0.41 4.18
N LYS A 49 -11.11 -0.35 4.88
CA LYS A 49 -11.07 -0.49 6.34
C LYS A 49 -9.84 -1.26 6.82
N THR A 50 -9.50 -2.35 6.14
CA THR A 50 -8.36 -3.22 6.51
C THR A 50 -7.02 -2.51 6.29
N PHE A 51 -6.86 -1.83 5.15
CA PHE A 51 -5.60 -1.21 4.74
C PHE A 51 -5.52 0.29 5.05
N LYS A 52 -6.43 0.84 5.87
CA LYS A 52 -6.53 2.28 6.17
C LYS A 52 -5.22 2.93 6.59
N TRP A 53 -4.42 2.23 7.41
CA TRP A 53 -3.13 2.76 7.90
C TRP A 53 -2.07 2.81 6.81
N MET A 54 -2.04 1.81 5.93
CA MET A 54 -1.18 1.82 4.75
C MET A 54 -1.53 3.00 3.85
N TYR A 55 -2.83 3.20 3.57
CA TYR A 55 -3.30 4.33 2.76
C TYR A 55 -2.99 5.68 3.38
N LEU A 56 -3.11 5.81 4.70
CA LEU A 56 -2.73 7.03 5.41
C LEU A 56 -1.24 7.35 5.24
N VAL A 57 -0.36 6.36 5.45
CA VAL A 57 1.09 6.54 5.33
C VAL A 57 1.49 6.87 3.89
N VAL A 58 1.01 6.08 2.92
CA VAL A 58 1.35 6.28 1.50
C VAL A 58 0.76 7.58 0.96
N GLY A 59 -0.45 7.95 1.38
CA GLY A 59 -1.07 9.23 1.06
C GLY A 59 -0.28 10.41 1.62
N THR A 60 0.21 10.30 2.86
CA THR A 60 1.06 11.33 3.48
C THR A 60 2.38 11.46 2.73
N LEU A 61 3.02 10.34 2.37
CA LEU A 61 4.24 10.33 1.57
C LEU A 61 4.03 10.98 0.19
N ALA A 62 2.90 10.69 -0.48
CA ALA A 62 2.58 11.33 -1.75
C ALA A 62 2.46 12.85 -1.61
N LEU A 63 1.80 13.34 -0.56
CA LEU A 63 1.72 14.77 -0.26
C LEU A 63 3.11 15.38 0.03
N CYS A 64 3.96 14.69 0.76
CA CYS A 64 5.34 15.13 1.01
C CYS A 64 6.15 15.23 -0.30
N VAL A 65 6.02 14.27 -1.21
CA VAL A 65 6.70 14.31 -2.52
C VAL A 65 6.20 15.47 -3.37
N ILE A 66 4.88 15.70 -3.41
CA ILE A 66 4.28 16.86 -4.11
C ILE A 66 4.79 18.16 -3.50
N TYR A 67 4.86 18.23 -2.16
CA TYR A 67 5.41 19.39 -1.47
C TYR A 67 6.87 19.64 -1.85
N CYS A 68 7.71 18.61 -1.83
CA CYS A 68 9.11 18.71 -2.20
C CYS A 68 9.29 19.07 -3.68
N ALA A 69 8.40 18.62 -4.57
CA ALA A 69 8.49 18.96 -5.99
C ALA A 69 8.17 20.44 -6.27
N VAL A 70 7.22 21.03 -5.56
CA VAL A 70 6.65 22.35 -5.90
C VAL A 70 7.05 23.47 -4.94
N PHE A 71 7.02 23.20 -3.64
CA PHE A 71 7.07 24.24 -2.60
C PHE A 71 8.38 24.27 -1.80
N ALA A 72 9.14 23.17 -1.76
CA ALA A 72 10.37 23.11 -0.99
C ALA A 72 11.46 24.10 -1.50
N PRO A 73 12.37 24.53 -0.61
CA PRO A 73 13.57 25.29 -0.99
C PRO A 73 14.40 24.53 -2.04
N PRO A 74 15.18 25.22 -2.90
CA PRO A 74 15.90 24.60 -4.00
C PRO A 74 16.69 23.34 -3.63
N ASP A 75 17.37 23.34 -2.49
CA ASP A 75 18.21 22.21 -2.04
C ASP A 75 17.42 20.95 -1.67
N TRP A 76 16.11 21.08 -1.42
CA TRP A 76 15.21 19.99 -1.04
C TRP A 76 14.24 19.61 -2.16
N ARG A 77 14.38 20.22 -3.35
CA ARG A 77 13.46 19.98 -4.45
C ARG A 77 13.67 18.62 -5.09
N ILE A 78 12.56 17.89 -5.27
CA ILE A 78 12.55 16.62 -5.99
C ILE A 78 12.05 16.86 -7.40
N THR A 79 12.97 17.12 -8.33
CA THR A 79 12.70 17.33 -9.77
C THR A 79 13.28 16.25 -10.66
N GLU A 80 14.22 15.46 -10.14
CA GLU A 80 14.93 14.46 -10.91
C GLU A 80 14.12 13.19 -11.10
N PHE A 81 14.10 12.70 -12.35
CA PHE A 81 13.41 11.47 -12.73
C PHE A 81 13.86 10.26 -11.90
N THR A 82 15.16 10.18 -11.60
CA THR A 82 15.77 9.10 -10.81
C THR A 82 15.23 9.03 -9.38
N ALA A 83 14.73 10.13 -8.82
CA ALA A 83 14.07 10.16 -7.53
C ALA A 83 12.54 9.96 -7.67
N ILE A 84 11.92 10.61 -8.66
CA ILE A 84 10.45 10.60 -8.83
C ILE A 84 9.94 9.21 -9.16
N VAL A 85 10.54 8.50 -10.12
CA VAL A 85 10.00 7.22 -10.62
C VAL A 85 10.00 6.12 -9.56
N PRO A 86 11.07 5.88 -8.79
CA PRO A 86 11.04 4.89 -7.71
C PRO A 86 9.98 5.22 -6.65
N LEU A 87 9.87 6.49 -6.26
CA LEU A 87 8.88 6.94 -5.26
C LEU A 87 7.45 6.76 -5.77
N ALA A 88 7.17 7.15 -7.00
CA ALA A 88 5.86 6.98 -7.63
C ALA A 88 5.51 5.49 -7.76
N THR A 89 6.46 4.66 -8.19
CA THR A 89 6.24 3.21 -8.33
C THR A 89 5.93 2.57 -6.99
N MET A 90 6.65 2.94 -5.92
CA MET A 90 6.38 2.47 -4.56
C MET A 90 4.98 2.90 -4.11
N ILE A 91 4.64 4.19 -4.24
CA ILE A 91 3.33 4.73 -3.82
C ILE A 91 2.20 4.02 -4.56
N VAL A 92 2.26 3.99 -5.90
CA VAL A 92 1.24 3.35 -6.74
C VAL A 92 1.14 1.85 -6.43
N GLY A 93 2.28 1.18 -6.25
CA GLY A 93 2.34 -0.23 -5.88
C GLY A 93 1.54 -0.56 -4.63
N HIS A 94 1.71 0.22 -3.55
CA HIS A 94 0.93 0.06 -2.33
C HIS A 94 -0.55 0.39 -2.53
N LEU A 95 -0.88 1.40 -3.35
CA LEU A 95 -2.28 1.77 -3.61
C LEU A 95 -3.04 0.65 -4.31
N ILE A 96 -2.43 0.02 -5.33
CA ILE A 96 -3.09 -0.98 -6.16
C ILE A 96 -3.03 -2.40 -5.57
N LEU A 97 -2.07 -2.69 -4.69
CA LEU A 97 -1.83 -4.04 -4.16
C LEU A 97 -3.10 -4.75 -3.65
N PRO A 98 -3.90 -4.17 -2.72
CA PRO A 98 -5.04 -4.90 -2.16
C PRO A 98 -6.22 -5.02 -3.13
N PHE A 99 -6.25 -4.23 -4.21
CA PHE A 99 -7.25 -4.38 -5.26
C PHE A 99 -6.83 -5.43 -6.29
N ALA A 100 -5.62 -5.29 -6.82
CA ALA A 100 -5.08 -6.14 -7.88
C ALA A 100 -4.75 -7.56 -7.41
N LEU A 101 -4.62 -7.79 -6.10
CA LEU A 101 -4.38 -9.11 -5.52
C LEU A 101 -5.60 -9.72 -4.81
N ASN A 102 -6.79 -9.09 -4.86
CA ASN A 102 -8.01 -9.65 -4.30
C ASN A 102 -8.82 -10.42 -5.36
N PRO A 103 -8.89 -11.77 -5.30
CA PRO A 103 -9.60 -12.58 -6.30
C PRO A 103 -11.10 -12.30 -6.36
N ALA A 104 -11.72 -11.89 -5.25
CA ALA A 104 -13.15 -11.57 -5.20
C ALA A 104 -13.49 -10.29 -5.99
N LEU A 105 -12.51 -9.42 -6.26
CA LEU A 105 -12.66 -8.29 -7.17
C LEU A 105 -12.35 -8.65 -8.63
N MET A 106 -11.61 -9.73 -8.87
CA MET A 106 -11.22 -10.16 -10.22
C MET A 106 -12.27 -11.04 -10.90
N VAL A 107 -13.23 -11.57 -10.14
CA VAL A 107 -14.37 -12.33 -10.65
C VAL A 107 -15.61 -11.44 -10.53
N PHE A 108 -16.09 -10.92 -11.66
CA PHE A 108 -17.34 -10.15 -11.71
C PHE A 108 -18.53 -11.10 -11.56
N ASN A 109 -18.85 -11.46 -10.32
CA ASN A 109 -20.11 -12.10 -9.98
C ASN A 109 -21.02 -11.00 -9.40
N TYR A 110 -22.04 -10.61 -10.16
CA TYR A 110 -23.05 -9.63 -9.77
C TYR A 110 -24.35 -10.32 -9.36
#